data_AF-A0A7V5G707-F1
#
_entry.id   AF-A0A7V5G707-F1
#
_cell.length_a   1.000
_cell.length_b   1.000
_cell.length_c   1.000
_cell.angle_alpha   90.00
_cell.angle_beta   90.00
_cell.angle_gamma   90.00
#
_symmetry.space_group_name_H-M   'P 1'
#
loop_
_entity.id
_entity.type
_entity.pdbx_description
1 polymer ?
#
loop_
_entity_poly.entity_id
_entity_poly.type
_entity_poly.pdbx_seq_one_letter_code
_entity_poly.pdbx_strand_id
1 'polypeptide(L)'
;MEIKKETSKVIIKLFNGVLYKNDNPKEWLELGKSFAPIGDYLKPLGVEVIFDEAEGYAYLQNLEVEEDFPKLLPKRTLSYKVSLLLVLLRKRLTPHPFARGP
;
A
#
# COMPACT_ATOMS: atom_id res chain seq x y z
N MET A 1 -21.19 11.75 -2.85
CA MET A 1 -21.00 10.35 -2.45
C MET A 1 -21.11 10.27 -0.94
N GLU A 2 -22.03 9.48 -0.40
CA GLU A 2 -22.20 9.36 1.05
C GLU A 2 -21.20 8.33 1.57
N ILE A 3 -20.16 8.78 2.27
CA ILE A 3 -19.17 7.88 2.87
C ILE A 3 -19.79 7.27 4.12
N LYS A 4 -20.05 5.95 4.08
CA LYS A 4 -20.55 5.20 5.23
C LYS A 4 -19.47 5.05 6.30
N LYS A 5 -19.88 4.84 7.55
CA LYS A 5 -18.97 4.74 8.71
C LYS A 5 -17.94 3.61 8.54
N GLU A 6 -18.34 2.52 7.89
CA GLU A 6 -17.52 1.37 7.56
C GLU A 6 -16.41 1.75 6.57
N THR A 7 -16.76 2.47 5.51
CA THR A 7 -15.82 3.00 4.51
C THR A 7 -14.82 3.97 5.14
N SER A 8 -15.27 4.84 6.05
CA SER A 8 -14.36 5.73 6.79
C SER A 8 -13.32 4.97 7.61
N LYS A 9 -13.68 3.83 8.22
CA LYS A 9 -12.71 2.99 8.96
C LYS A 9 -11.65 2.41 8.04
N VAL A 10 -12.04 1.97 6.84
CA VAL A 10 -11.11 1.46 5.81
C VAL A 10 -10.12 2.54 5.41
N ILE A 11 -10.60 3.75 5.10
CA ILE A 11 -9.76 4.89 4.72
C ILE A 11 -8.76 5.23 5.85
N ILE A 12 -9.24 5.30 7.10
CA ILE A 12 -8.37 5.57 8.26
C ILE A 12 -7.30 4.48 8.41
N LYS A 13 -7.64 3.21 8.18
CA LYS A 13 -6.65 2.11 8.24
C LYS A 13 -5.60 2.23 7.15
N LEU A 14 -6.01 2.54 5.92
CA LEU A 14 -5.12 2.75 4.78
C LEU A 14 -4.14 3.92 5.00
N PHE A 15 -4.58 5.01 5.63
CA PHE A 15 -3.68 6.12 6.02
C PHE A 15 -2.70 5.75 7.15
N ASN A 16 -3.04 4.77 7.98
CA ASN A 16 -2.18 4.31 9.06
C ASN A 16 -1.17 3.23 8.62
N GLY A 17 -1.32 2.66 7.42
CA GLY A 17 -0.40 1.68 6.87
C GLY A 17 -1.07 0.65 5.97
N VAL A 18 -0.45 -0.52 5.88
CA VAL A 18 -0.93 -1.63 5.04
C VAL A 18 -2.15 -2.30 5.71
N LEU A 19 -3.20 -2.52 4.94
CA LEU A 19 -4.36 -3.33 5.31
C LEU A 19 -4.13 -4.76 4.84
N TYR A 20 -4.06 -5.71 5.77
CA TYR A 20 -3.92 -7.14 5.46
C TYR A 20 -5.27 -7.85 5.56
N LYS A 21 -5.59 -8.69 4.58
CA LYS A 21 -6.81 -9.50 4.53
C LYS A 21 -6.99 -10.36 5.78
N ASN A 22 -5.92 -10.98 6.24
CA ASN A 22 -5.95 -11.90 7.39
C ASN A 22 -6.15 -11.18 8.73
N ASP A 23 -5.57 -9.98 8.88
CA ASP A 23 -5.66 -9.19 10.11
C ASP A 23 -6.98 -8.42 10.21
N ASN A 24 -7.52 -8.01 9.06
CA ASN A 24 -8.68 -7.13 8.96
C ASN A 24 -9.71 -7.63 7.91
N PRO A 25 -10.30 -8.81 8.10
CA PRO A 25 -11.17 -9.44 7.09
C PRO A 25 -12.46 -8.64 6.82
N LYS A 26 -12.98 -7.92 7.82
CA LYS A 26 -14.21 -7.11 7.68
C LYS A 26 -13.94 -5.86 6.85
N GLU A 27 -12.88 -5.14 7.18
CA GLU A 27 -12.44 -3.95 6.45
C GLU A 27 -11.97 -4.31 5.04
N TRP A 28 -11.35 -5.49 4.85
CA TRP A 28 -10.99 -6.03 3.54
C TRP A 28 -12.21 -6.23 2.63
N LEU A 29 -13.25 -6.86 3.15
CA LEU A 29 -14.49 -7.08 2.40
C LEU A 29 -15.17 -5.75 2.03
N GLU A 30 -15.15 -4.78 2.95
CA GLU A 30 -15.69 -3.44 2.69
C GLU A 30 -14.85 -2.69 1.65
N LEU A 31 -13.51 -2.79 1.71
CA LEU A 31 -12.62 -2.20 0.72
C LEU A 31 -12.95 -2.72 -0.69
N GLY A 32 -13.15 -4.02 -0.85
CA GLY A 32 -13.51 -4.60 -2.15
C GLY A 32 -14.84 -4.07 -2.70
N LYS A 33 -15.86 -3.90 -1.84
CA LYS A 33 -17.18 -3.36 -2.24
C LYS A 33 -17.12 -1.88 -2.61
N SER A 34 -16.32 -1.13 -1.88
CA SER A 34 -16.24 0.33 -1.95
C SER A 34 -14.94 0.79 -2.63
N PHE A 35 -14.28 -0.06 -3.42
CA PHE A 35 -12.95 0.23 -3.96
C PHE A 35 -12.96 1.43 -4.91
N ALA A 36 -13.80 1.40 -5.94
CA ALA A 36 -13.97 2.51 -6.89
C ALA A 36 -14.30 3.84 -6.18
N PRO A 37 -15.32 3.90 -5.28
CA PRO A 37 -15.63 5.16 -4.60
C PRO A 37 -14.52 5.63 -3.65
N ILE A 38 -13.80 4.74 -3.00
CA ILE A 38 -12.61 5.11 -2.20
C ILE A 38 -11.51 5.69 -3.11
N GLY A 39 -11.25 5.07 -4.26
CA GLY A 39 -10.28 5.54 -5.23
C GLY A 39 -10.62 6.94 -5.75
N ASP A 40 -11.87 7.17 -6.16
CA ASP A 40 -12.36 8.46 -6.64
C ASP A 40 -12.26 9.56 -5.58
N TYR A 41 -12.45 9.21 -4.30
CA TYR A 41 -12.31 10.13 -3.18
C TYR A 41 -10.84 10.49 -2.89
N LEU A 42 -9.92 9.54 -3.04
CA LEU A 42 -8.51 9.70 -2.70
C LEU A 42 -7.67 10.29 -3.83
N LYS A 43 -8.04 10.05 -5.08
CA LYS A 43 -7.31 10.53 -6.26
C LYS A 43 -7.09 12.06 -6.27
N PRO A 44 -8.07 12.93 -5.92
CA PRO A 44 -7.87 14.37 -5.81
C PRO A 44 -6.91 14.79 -4.68
N LEU A 45 -6.67 13.91 -3.70
CA LEU A 45 -5.71 14.12 -2.62
C LEU A 45 -4.27 13.77 -3.05
N GLY A 46 -4.06 13.34 -4.30
CA GLY A 46 -2.75 12.94 -4.80
C GLY A 46 -2.30 11.58 -4.27
N VAL A 47 -3.23 10.72 -3.83
CA VAL A 47 -2.93 9.35 -3.40
C VAL A 47 -3.86 8.36 -4.09
N GLU A 48 -3.36 7.15 -4.35
CA GLU A 48 -4.13 6.04 -4.91
C GLU A 48 -4.08 4.83 -3.99
N VAL A 49 -5.12 3.98 -4.09
CA VAL A 49 -5.17 2.71 -3.36
C VAL A 49 -4.63 1.61 -4.27
N ILE A 50 -3.58 0.95 -3.82
CA ILE A 50 -3.11 -0.30 -4.41
C ILE A 50 -3.81 -1.44 -3.68
N PHE A 51 -4.58 -2.24 -4.40
CA PHE A 51 -5.32 -3.38 -3.88
C PHE A 51 -4.87 -4.65 -4.60
N ASP A 52 -4.10 -5.48 -3.90
CA ASP A 52 -3.62 -6.76 -4.41
C ASP A 52 -4.41 -7.89 -3.75
N GLU A 53 -5.43 -8.39 -4.47
CA GLU A 53 -6.29 -9.43 -3.93
C GLU A 53 -5.61 -10.81 -3.88
N ALA A 54 -4.67 -11.07 -4.80
CA ALA A 54 -3.95 -12.33 -4.86
C ALA A 54 -3.01 -12.49 -3.66
N GLU A 55 -2.29 -11.41 -3.32
CA GLU A 55 -1.37 -11.39 -2.19
C GLU A 55 -2.07 -11.01 -0.87
N GLY A 56 -3.29 -10.49 -0.93
CA GLY A 56 -4.13 -10.21 0.24
C GLY A 56 -3.71 -8.98 1.04
N TYR A 57 -3.15 -7.95 0.39
CA TYR A 57 -2.81 -6.68 1.02
C TYR A 57 -3.29 -5.47 0.23
N ALA A 58 -3.47 -4.34 0.92
CA ALA A 58 -3.82 -3.06 0.32
C ALA A 58 -3.08 -1.91 1.02
N TYR A 59 -2.67 -0.88 0.28
CA TYR A 59 -1.99 0.28 0.85
C TYR A 59 -2.21 1.54 -0.01
N LEU A 60 -1.89 2.70 0.55
CA LEU A 60 -1.91 3.95 -0.20
C LEU A 60 -0.53 4.24 -0.78
N GLN A 61 -0.52 4.71 -2.02
CA GLN A 61 0.67 5.20 -2.70
C GLN A 61 0.45 6.67 -3.08
N ASN A 62 1.47 7.50 -2.89
CA ASN A 62 1.44 8.87 -3.41
C ASN A 62 1.51 8.79 -4.94
N LEU A 63 0.60 9.48 -5.61
CA LEU A 63 0.68 9.73 -7.05
C LEU A 63 1.86 10.67 -7.33
N GLU A 64 2.50 10.49 -8.48
CA GLU A 64 3.45 11.48 -9.00
C GLU A 64 2.68 12.65 -9.62
N VAL A 65 2.11 13.49 -8.74
CA VAL A 65 1.43 14.73 -9.11
C VAL A 65 2.45 15.87 -9.18
N GLU A 66 2.12 16.94 -9.93
CA GLU A 66 2.95 18.14 -10.08
C GLU A 66 3.47 18.69 -8.74
N GLU A 67 4.63 19.36 -8.78
CA GLU A 67 5.52 19.66 -7.65
C GLU A 67 4.88 20.40 -6.44
N ASP A 68 3.68 20.94 -6.59
CA ASP A 68 2.96 21.71 -5.57
C ASP A 68 2.01 20.89 -4.66
N PHE A 69 1.87 19.58 -4.86
CA PHE A 69 1.03 18.76 -3.98
C PHE A 69 1.77 18.31 -2.72
N PRO A 70 1.28 18.62 -1.50
CA PRO A 70 1.88 18.15 -0.27
C PRO A 70 1.77 16.62 -0.19
N LYS A 71 2.91 15.95 0.03
CA LYS A 71 2.95 14.48 0.18
C LYS A 71 2.23 14.07 1.45
N LEU A 72 1.03 13.51 1.30
CA LEU A 72 0.20 13.09 2.43
C LEU A 72 0.76 11.86 3.16
N LEU A 73 1.47 10.99 2.43
CA LEU A 73 2.14 9.84 3.01
C LEU A 73 3.63 10.19 3.19
N PRO A 74 4.11 10.39 4.43
CA PRO A 74 5.52 10.68 4.67
C PRO A 74 6.36 9.47 4.28
N LYS A 75 7.36 9.68 3.42
CA LYS A 75 8.38 8.65 3.15
C LYS A 75 9.24 8.48 4.40
N ARG A 76 9.00 7.40 5.16
CA ARG A 76 9.84 7.04 6.30
C ARG A 76 11.18 6.53 5.79
N THR A 77 12.26 7.25 6.08
CA THR A 77 13.62 6.76 5.83
C THR A 77 13.89 5.56 6.72
N LEU A 78 14.26 4.43 6.13
CA LEU A 78 14.68 3.25 6.90
C LEU A 78 16.05 3.50 7.52
N SER A 79 16.25 3.05 8.77
CA SER A 79 17.56 3.15 9.41
C SER A 79 18.60 2.29 8.66
N TYR A 80 19.88 2.64 8.79
CA TYR A 80 20.97 1.87 8.17
C TYR A 80 20.90 0.37 8.53
N LYS A 81 20.62 0.05 9.80
CA LYS A 81 20.49 -1.34 10.28
C LYS A 81 19.37 -2.10 9.57
N VAL A 82 18.20 -1.48 9.41
CA VAL A 82 17.05 -2.10 8.73
C VAL A 82 17.33 -2.22 7.23
N SER A 83 17.93 -1.20 6.62
CA SER A 83 18.33 -1.23 5.21
C SER A 83 19.34 -2.33 4.92
N LEU A 84 20.37 -2.49 5.78
CA LEU A 84 21.35 -3.56 5.67
C LEU A 84 20.70 -4.94 5.82
N LEU A 85 19.79 -5.10 6.79
CA LEU A 85 19.03 -6.34 6.96
C LEU A 85 18.22 -6.68 5.70
N LEU A 86 17.49 -5.72 5.12
CA LEU A 86 16.72 -5.91 3.89
C LEU A 86 17.62 -6.31 2.71
N VAL A 87 18.80 -5.69 2.57
CA VAL A 87 19.79 -6.06 1.53
C VAL A 87 20.27 -7.49 1.71
N LEU A 88 20.57 -7.91 2.95
CA LEU A 88 21.01 -9.27 3.25
C LEU A 88 19.89 -10.30 3.01
N LEU A 89 18.65 -9.98 3.40
CA LEU A 89 17.48 -10.82 3.16
C LEU A 89 17.20 -10.96 1.67
N ARG A 90 17.24 -9.86 0.91
CA ARG A 90 17.11 -9.89 -0.56
C ARG A 90 18.14 -10.85 -1.17
N LYS A 91 19.41 -10.79 -0.76
CA LYS A 91 20.45 -11.72 -1.26
C LYS A 91 20.17 -13.19 -0.96
N ARG A 92 19.52 -13.50 0.17
CA ARG A 92 19.18 -14.89 0.55
C ARG A 92 17.91 -15.40 -0.13
N LEU A 93 16.93 -14.51 -0.35
CA LEU A 93 15.64 -14.86 -0.93
C LEU A 93 15.62 -14.79 -2.46
N THR A 94 16.61 -14.14 -3.09
CA THR A 94 16.72 -14.17 -4.55
C THR A 94 17.14 -15.59 -4.96
N PRO A 95 16.28 -16.36 -5.66
CA PRO A 95 16.72 -17.62 -6.24
C PRO A 95 17.93 -17.35 -7.12
N HIS A 96 18.96 -18.18 -7.00
CA HIS A 96 20.18 -18.06 -7.80
C HIS A 96 19.75 -17.86 -9.27
N PRO A 97 20.14 -16.77 -9.95
CA PRO A 97 19.95 -16.70 -11.39
C PRO A 97 20.64 -17.94 -11.93
N PHE A 98 19.86 -18.84 -12.54
CA PHE A 98 20.37 -20.04 -13.18
C PHE A 98 21.44 -19.54 -14.14
N ALA A 99 22.70 -19.82 -13.82
CA ALA A 99 23.81 -19.46 -14.67
C ALA A 99 23.57 -20.19 -16.00
N ARG A 100 23.08 -19.46 -17.00
CA ARG A 100 23.22 -19.88 -18.40
C ARG A 100 24.72 -19.82 -18.65
N GLY A 101 25.38 -20.96 -18.45
CA GLY A 101 26.72 -21.19 -18.96
C GLY A 101 26.72 -21.07 -20.50
N PRO A 102 27.88 -20.72 -21.08
CA PRO A 102 28.04 -20.52 -22.52
C PRO A 102 27.72 -21.78 -23.34
#